data_AF-A0A151SC03-F1
#
_entry.id   AF-A0A151SC03-F1
#
_cell.length_a   1.000
_cell.length_b   1.000
_cell.length_c   1.000
_cell.angle_alpha   90.00
_cell.angle_beta   90.00
_cell.angle_gamma   90.00
#
_symmetry.space_group_name_H-M   'P 1'
#
loop_
_entity.id
_entity.type
_entity.pdbx_description
1 polymer ?
#
loop_
_entity_poly.entity_id
_entity_poly.type
_entity_poly.pdbx_seq_one_letter_code
_entity_poly.pdbx_strand_id
1 'polypeptide(L)'
;KAKKLTPRFISPYQIFCHVGPMAYQLVLPPILSNLHNVFHISQLRKYIRDLSHMVEMDKVQVKENVTYEKGSVVVVDHKLKELRGKSVSLVKVL
;
A
#
# COMPACT_ATOMS: atom_id res chain seq x y z
N LYS A 1 1.12 -16.63 3.50
CA LYS A 1 2.34 -15.88 3.90
C LYS A 1 2.54 -14.72 2.92
N ALA A 2 2.59 -13.47 3.37
CA ALA A 2 2.91 -12.36 2.48
C ALA A 2 4.33 -12.56 1.93
N LYS A 3 4.52 -12.54 0.60
CA LYS A 3 5.86 -12.46 0.03
C LYS A 3 6.47 -11.15 0.53
N LYS A 4 7.73 -11.19 0.98
CA LYS A 4 8.45 -10.13 1.72
C LYS A 4 8.41 -8.74 1.04
N LEU A 5 8.07 -8.71 -0.25
CA LEU A 5 8.05 -7.52 -1.12
C LEU A 5 6.64 -7.08 -1.55
N THR A 6 5.58 -7.68 -1.02
CA THR A 6 4.22 -7.22 -1.36
C THR A 6 3.87 -5.93 -0.62
N PRO A 7 3.39 -4.88 -1.32
CA PRO A 7 3.00 -3.64 -0.67
C PRO A 7 1.84 -3.91 0.30
N ARG A 8 1.94 -3.33 1.50
CA ARG A 8 0.95 -3.47 2.57
C ARG A 8 -0.18 -2.45 2.48
N PHE A 9 0.12 -1.27 1.92
CA PHE A 9 -0.84 -0.19 1.71
C PHE A 9 -0.99 0.07 0.23
N ILE A 10 -2.20 0.45 -0.16
CA ILE A 10 -2.54 0.87 -1.51
C ILE A 10 -2.54 2.40 -1.50
N SER A 11 -2.39 3.00 -2.68
CA SER A 11 -2.30 4.42 -3.01
C SER A 11 -2.90 5.42 -2.00
N PRO A 12 -2.37 6.65 -1.90
CA PRO A 12 -2.92 7.64 -0.98
C PRO A 12 -4.36 8.02 -1.35
N TYR A 13 -5.23 8.04 -0.35
CA TYR A 13 -6.62 8.50 -0.48
C TYR A 13 -6.83 9.77 0.33
N GLN A 14 -7.70 10.64 -0.16
CA GLN A 14 -8.11 11.84 0.57
C GLN A 14 -9.16 11.48 1.61
N ILE A 15 -8.97 11.99 2.83
CA ILE A 15 -10.00 11.91 3.88
C ILE A 15 -11.10 12.90 3.52
N PHE A 16 -12.32 12.40 3.38
CA PHE A 16 -13.52 13.20 3.15
C PHE A 16 -13.99 13.84 4.46
N CYS A 17 -14.21 13.02 5.50
CA CYS A 17 -14.62 13.50 6.82
C CYS A 17 -14.26 12.51 7.94
N HIS A 18 -14.42 12.96 9.18
CA HIS A 18 -14.35 12.12 10.39
C HIS A 18 -15.77 11.78 10.82
N VAL A 19 -16.10 10.49 10.86
CA VAL A 19 -17.48 9.99 11.08
C VAL A 19 -17.71 9.61 12.55
N GLY A 20 -16.63 9.36 13.29
CA GLY A 20 -16.66 9.03 14.71
C GLY A 20 -15.25 8.94 15.27
N PRO A 21 -15.06 8.78 16.58
CA PRO A 21 -13.77 8.95 17.26
C PRO A 21 -12.57 8.28 16.58
N MET A 22 -12.78 7.10 15.98
CA MET A 22 -11.74 6.32 15.31
C MET A 22 -12.09 5.94 13.86
N ALA A 23 -13.13 6.56 13.26
CA ALA A 23 -13.63 6.22 11.93
C ALA A 23 -13.54 7.41 10.98
N TYR A 24 -12.90 7.19 9.82
CA TYR A 24 -12.72 8.20 8.78
C TYR A 24 -13.35 7.74 7.49
N GLN A 25 -14.04 8.65 6.81
CA GLN A 25 -14.54 8.43 5.47
C GLN A 25 -13.49 8.87 4.45
N LEU A 26 -13.17 8.01 3.48
CA LEU A 26 -12.23 8.28 2.40
C LEU A 26 -12.96 8.55 1.09
N VAL A 27 -12.38 9.39 0.24
CA VAL A 27 -12.78 9.50 -1.16
C VAL A 27 -12.18 8.31 -1.91
N LEU A 28 -12.99 7.28 -2.11
CA LEU A 28 -12.60 6.11 -2.87
C LEU A 28 -12.85 6.31 -4.37
N PRO A 29 -11.94 5.84 -5.22
CA PRO A 29 -12.11 5.83 -6.67
C PRO A 29 -13.16 4.81 -7.10
N PRO A 30 -13.78 4.97 -8.29
CA PRO A 30 -14.88 4.10 -8.74
C PRO A 30 -14.53 2.60 -8.80
N ILE A 31 -13.26 2.27 -9.07
CA ILE A 31 -12.78 0.87 -9.11
C ILE A 31 -12.86 0.17 -7.74
N LEU A 32 -12.98 0.94 -6.65
CA LEU A 32 -13.12 0.48 -5.27
C LEU A 32 -14.51 0.76 -4.71
N SER A 33 -15.50 1.04 -5.57
CA SER A 33 -16.87 1.35 -5.15
C SER A 33 -17.55 0.19 -4.40
N ASN A 34 -17.05 -1.04 -4.56
CA ASN A 34 -17.47 -2.21 -3.81
C ASN A 34 -16.97 -2.21 -2.34
N LEU A 35 -16.02 -1.35 -1.97
CA LEU A 35 -15.53 -1.23 -0.60
C LEU A 35 -16.31 -0.15 0.16
N HIS A 36 -16.58 -0.43 1.43
CA HIS A 36 -17.04 0.62 2.34
C HIS A 36 -16.00 1.73 2.42
N ASN A 37 -16.44 2.97 2.24
CA ASN A 37 -15.56 4.14 2.26
C ASN A 37 -15.23 4.62 3.68
N VAL A 38 -15.77 3.97 4.73
CA VAL A 38 -15.47 4.27 6.14
C VAL A 38 -14.47 3.25 6.69
N PHE A 39 -13.33 3.75 7.14
CA PHE A 39 -12.22 2.94 7.65
C PHE A 39 -11.86 3.33 9.09
N HIS A 40 -11.39 2.35 9.84
CA HIS A 40 -10.87 2.59 11.18
C HIS A 40 -9.45 3.17 11.10
N ILE A 41 -9.09 4.11 11.99
CA ILE A 41 -7.80 4.81 11.95
C ILE A 41 -6.57 3.88 11.97
N SER A 42 -6.67 2.70 12.60
CA SER A 42 -5.58 1.71 12.63
C SER A 42 -5.28 1.07 11.26
N GLN A 43 -6.21 1.16 10.31
CA GLN A 43 -6.05 0.68 8.94
C GLN A 43 -5.40 1.74 8.04
N LEU A 44 -5.37 2.99 8.49
CA LEU A 44 -4.81 4.12 7.74
C LEU A 44 -3.37 4.39 8.16
N ARG A 45 -2.58 4.92 7.22
CA ARG A 45 -1.27 5.51 7.52
C ARG A 45 -1.20 6.91 6.96
N LYS A 46 -0.63 7.82 7.74
CA LYS A 46 -0.30 9.17 7.27
C LYS A 46 0.64 9.06 6.07
N TYR A 47 0.20 9.55 4.92
CA TYR A 47 1.01 9.64 3.73
C TYR A 47 1.87 10.91 3.78
N ILE A 48 3.18 10.74 3.59
CA ILE A 48 4.12 11.84 3.37
C ILE A 48 4.31 11.92 1.86
N ARG A 49 4.00 13.09 1.28
CA ARG A 49 4.05 13.31 -0.17
C ARG A 49 5.46 12.99 -0.68
N ASP A 50 5.54 11.94 -1.48
CA ASP A 50 6.74 11.53 -2.19
C ASP A 50 6.30 10.98 -3.55
N LEU A 51 6.78 11.61 -4.61
CA LEU A 51 6.41 11.33 -5.99
C LEU A 51 6.75 9.88 -6.39
N SER A 52 7.70 9.24 -5.70
CA SER A 52 8.07 7.84 -5.93
C SER A 52 7.02 6.82 -5.44
N HIS A 53 6.03 7.24 -4.64
CA HIS A 53 5.08 6.33 -3.98
C HIS A 53 3.70 6.24 -4.64
N MET A 54 3.48 6.92 -5.77
CA MET A 54 2.25 6.77 -6.54
C MET A 54 2.24 5.39 -7.20
N VAL A 55 1.77 4.37 -6.46
CA VAL A 55 1.37 3.10 -7.07
C VAL A 55 0.20 3.43 -7.99
N GLU A 56 0.45 3.31 -9.29
CA GLU A 56 -0.54 3.51 -10.33
C GLU A 56 -1.72 2.56 -10.09
N MET A 57 -2.89 3.16 -9.89
CA MET A 57 -4.09 2.46 -9.46
C MET A 57 -4.60 1.42 -10.46
N ASP A 58 -4.22 1.55 -11.73
CA ASP A 58 -4.59 0.65 -12.82
C ASP A 58 -4.14 -0.81 -12.57
N LYS A 59 -3.13 -1.01 -11.71
CA LYS A 59 -2.62 -2.35 -11.38
C LYS A 59 -3.37 -3.04 -10.24
N VAL A 60 -4.20 -2.32 -9.48
CA VAL A 60 -4.87 -2.87 -8.28
C VAL A 60 -6.34 -3.15 -8.60
N GLN A 61 -6.60 -4.33 -9.17
CA GLN A 61 -7.96 -4.85 -9.31
C GLN A 61 -8.39 -5.55 -8.02
N VAL A 62 -9.41 -5.00 -7.38
CA VAL A 62 -10.07 -5.62 -6.22
C VAL A 62 -11.22 -6.48 -6.76
N LYS A 63 -11.14 -7.78 -6.50
CA LYS A 63 -12.16 -8.77 -6.86
C LYS A 63 -13.40 -8.58 -5.96
N GLU A 64 -14.54 -9.09 -6.42
CA GLU A 64 -15.84 -8.98 -5.73
C GLU A 64 -15.83 -9.51 -4.29
N ASN A 65 -14.97 -10.48 -4.00
CA ASN A 65 -14.75 -11.03 -2.65
C ASN A 65 -13.82 -10.17 -1.78
N VAL A 66 -13.61 -8.90 -2.11
CA VAL A 66 -12.76 -7.94 -1.36
C VAL A 66 -11.28 -8.36 -1.32
N THR A 67 -10.87 -9.31 -2.17
CA THR A 67 -9.46 -9.69 -2.34
C THR A 67 -8.82 -8.92 -3.49
N TYR A 68 -7.57 -8.52 -3.33
CA TYR A 68 -6.84 -7.81 -4.38
C TYR A 68 -5.72 -8.69 -4.93
N GLU A 69 -5.50 -8.62 -6.24
CA GLU A 69 -4.39 -9.31 -6.87
C GLU A 69 -3.10 -8.51 -6.64
N LYS A 70 -2.11 -9.14 -6.00
CA LYS A 70 -0.84 -8.50 -5.67
C LYS A 70 0.06 -8.55 -6.89
N GLY A 71 0.32 -7.41 -7.52
CA GLY A 71 1.43 -7.29 -8.47
C GLY A 71 2.73 -7.74 -7.79
N SER A 72 3.34 -8.80 -8.30
CA SER A 72 4.63 -9.26 -7.80
C SER A 72 5.67 -8.22 -8.20
N VAL A 73 6.29 -7.58 -7.22
CA VAL A 73 7.35 -6.62 -7.52
C VAL A 73 8.61 -7.39 -7.91
N VAL A 74 9.13 -7.10 -9.10
CA VAL A 74 10.27 -7.80 -9.68
C VAL A 74 11.54 -7.26 -9.06
N VAL A 75 12.36 -8.16 -8.50
CA VAL A 75 13.69 -7.83 -8.00
C VAL A 75 14.65 -7.85 -9.18
N VAL A 76 15.33 -6.73 -9.43
CA VAL A 76 16.31 -6.62 -10.53
C VAL A 76 17.72 -6.89 -10.07
N ASP A 77 18.04 -6.51 -8.84
CA ASP A 77 19.40 -6.57 -8.36
C ASP A 77 19.43 -6.82 -6.85
N HIS A 78 20.54 -7.37 -6.38
CA HIS A 78 20.74 -7.73 -4.99
C HIS A 78 22.14 -7.31 -4.55
N LYS A 79 22.23 -6.48 -3.51
CA LYS A 79 23.48 -5.99 -2.95
C LYS A 79 23.61 -6.37 -1.49
N LEU A 80 24.75 -6.89 -1.10
CA LEU A 80 25.07 -7.15 0.29
C LEU A 80 25.72 -5.88 0.89
N LYS A 81 25.20 -5.40 2.01
CA LYS A 81 25.69 -4.21 2.71
C LYS A 81 26.04 -4.58 4.15
N GLU A 82 27.29 -4.35 4.52
CA GLU A 82 27.78 -4.47 5.89
C GLU A 82 27.30 -3.23 6.70
N LEU A 83 26.57 -3.47 7.79
CA LEU A 83 26.07 -2.44 8.70
C LEU A 83 26.32 -2.88 10.14
N ARG A 84 27.05 -2.07 10.94
CA ARG A 84 27.33 -2.33 12.37
C ARG A 84 27.75 -3.79 12.65
N GLY A 85 28.63 -4.34 11.81
CA GLY A 85 29.13 -5.72 11.93
C GLY A 85 28.15 -6.82 11.52
N LYS A 86 27.03 -6.48 10.85
CA LYS A 86 26.07 -7.44 10.30
C LYS A 86 25.92 -7.24 8.79
N SER A 87 25.89 -8.33 8.05
CA SER A 87 25.59 -8.33 6.62
C SER A 87 24.07 -8.26 6.39
N VAL A 88 23.63 -7.24 5.66
CA VAL A 88 22.23 -7.04 5.28
C VAL A 88 22.08 -7.13 3.76
N SER A 89 21.20 -8.01 3.31
CA SER A 89 20.76 -8.10 1.92
C SER A 89 19.85 -6.93 1.57
N LEU A 90 20.23 -6.14 0.57
CA LEU A 90 19.42 -5.11 -0.06
C LEU A 90 18.98 -5.60 -1.43
N VAL A 91 17.71 -5.35 -1.76
CA VAL A 91 17.15 -5.70 -3.08
C VAL A 91 16.73 -4.42 -3.79
N LYS A 92 17.10 -4.31 -5.06
CA LYS A 92 16.59 -3.28 -5.96
C LYS A 92 15.33 -3.81 -6.63
N VAL A 93 14.29 -2.99 -6.60
CA VAL A 93 12.94 -3.31 -7.04
C VAL A 93 12.59 -2.39 -8.20
N LEU A 94 11.97 -2.93 -9.26
CA LEU A 94 11.47 -2.17 -10.42
C LEU A 94 10.13 -1.49 -10.15
#